data_AF-A0A3P7PDB6-F1
#
_entry.id   AF-A0A3P7PDB6-F1
#
_cell.length_a   1.000
_cell.length_b   1.000
_cell.length_c   1.000
_cell.angle_alpha   90.00
_cell.angle_beta   90.00
_cell.angle_gamma   90.00
#
_symmetry.space_group_name_H-M   'P 1'
#
loop_
_entity.id
_entity.type
_entity.pdbx_description
1 polymer ?
#
loop_
_entity_poly.entity_id
_entity_poly.type
_entity_poly.pdbx_seq_one_letter_code
_entity_poly.pdbx_strand_id
1 'polypeptide(L)'
;MGVPLLWTLLRNSPSNFTTYRLHSTKVVIDGANISSTLYNEASLYNQFNGEYLEYEVLVEKYLLNLRKCEVDPIFVFDGLHEVSVFQEKKKLNFKRFTVQSECLLSCV
;
A
#
# COMPACT_ATOMS: atom_id res chain seq x y z
N MET A 1 4.99 -0.09 2.01
CA MET A 1 6.28 -0.21 2.74
C MET A 1 7.34 -0.75 1.77
N GLY A 2 8.62 -0.45 1.94
CA GLY A 2 9.65 -0.97 1.02
C GLY A 2 11.06 -0.43 1.27
N VAL A 3 11.99 -0.83 0.40
CA VAL A 3 13.38 -0.35 0.40
C VAL A 3 13.43 1.03 -0.27
N PRO A 4 13.86 2.10 0.44
CA PRO A 4 13.96 3.43 -0.14
C PRO A 4 14.86 3.44 -1.39
N LEU A 5 14.49 4.25 -2.39
CA LEU A 5 15.24 4.49 -3.63
C LEU A 5 15.45 3.28 -4.57
N LEU A 6 15.11 2.07 -4.14
CA LEU A 6 15.24 0.86 -4.98
C LEU A 6 14.43 0.99 -6.28
N TRP A 7 13.20 1.50 -6.18
CA TRP A 7 12.34 1.73 -7.34
C TRP A 7 12.95 2.71 -8.35
N THR A 8 13.50 3.83 -7.87
CA THR A 8 14.16 4.84 -8.70
C THR A 8 15.38 4.26 -9.39
N LEU A 9 16.19 3.48 -8.67
CA LEU A 9 17.37 2.81 -9.21
C LEU A 9 17.00 1.83 -10.33
N LEU A 10 16.00 0.97 -10.10
CA LEU A 10 15.59 -0.02 -11.09
C LEU A 10 14.99 0.64 -12.33
N ARG A 11 14.16 1.67 -12.17
CA ARG A 11 13.54 2.40 -13.28
C ARG A 11 14.56 3.05 -14.22
N ASN A 12 15.73 3.45 -13.72
CA ASN A 12 16.79 4.07 -14.52
C ASN A 12 17.47 3.08 -15.49
N SER A 13 17.12 1.78 -15.45
CA SER A 13 17.64 0.75 -16.36
C SER A 13 16.50 -0.09 -16.92
N PRO A 14 15.85 0.36 -18.01
CA PRO A 14 14.65 -0.29 -18.56
C PRO A 14 14.90 -1.72 -19.06
N SER A 15 16.16 -2.10 -19.31
CA SER A 15 16.56 -3.48 -19.63
C SER A 15 16.27 -4.48 -18.50
N ASN A 16 16.08 -4.01 -17.26
CA ASN A 16 15.80 -4.87 -16.12
C ASN A 16 14.34 -5.35 -16.07
N PHE A 17 13.47 -4.79 -16.91
CA PHE A 17 12.05 -5.11 -16.90
C PHE A 17 11.64 -5.79 -18.19
N THR A 18 10.86 -6.85 -18.04
CA THR A 18 10.16 -7.49 -19.16
C THR A 18 8.67 -7.25 -18.99
N THR A 19 8.02 -6.74 -20.03
CA THR A 19 6.57 -6.56 -20.02
C THR A 19 5.90 -7.93 -20.06
N TYR A 20 5.15 -8.24 -19.01
CA TYR A 20 4.37 -9.46 -18.93
C TYR A 20 2.87 -9.14 -18.90
N ARG A 21 2.08 -9.79 -19.76
CA ARG A 21 0.63 -9.63 -19.77
C ARG A 21 0.02 -10.62 -18.79
N LEU A 22 -0.56 -10.11 -17.73
CA LEU A 22 -1.25 -10.91 -16.72
C LEU A 22 -2.65 -11.26 -17.23
N HIS A 23 -2.80 -12.49 -17.74
CA HIS A 23 -4.09 -13.04 -18.17
C HIS A 23 -4.14 -14.54 -17.86
N SER A 24 -5.20 -15.01 -17.20
CA SER A 24 -5.34 -16.41 -16.76
C SER A 24 -4.16 -16.90 -15.89
N THR A 25 -3.53 -15.99 -15.15
CA THR A 25 -2.33 -16.26 -14.34
C THR A 25 -2.62 -16.15 -12.85
N LYS A 26 -1.99 -17.02 -12.06
CA LYS A 26 -1.99 -16.92 -10.60
C LYS A 26 -0.97 -15.87 -10.15
N VAL A 27 -1.41 -14.92 -9.32
CA VAL A 27 -0.55 -13.84 -8.82
C VAL A 27 -0.64 -13.79 -7.31
N VAL A 28 0.51 -13.82 -6.65
CA VAL A 28 0.59 -13.61 -5.20
C VAL A 28 0.77 -12.12 -4.94
N ILE A 29 -0.12 -11.54 -4.14
CA ILE A 29 -0.15 -10.12 -3.84
C ILE A 29 0.02 -9.95 -2.33
N ASP A 30 0.97 -9.09 -1.93
CA ASP A 30 1.06 -8.63 -0.54
C ASP A 30 -0.16 -7.73 -0.23
N GLY A 31 -1.05 -8.27 0.60
CA GLY A 31 -2.31 -7.64 0.99
C GLY A 31 -2.11 -6.36 1.79
N ALA A 32 -1.19 -6.35 2.76
CA ALA A 32 -0.95 -5.17 3.59
C ALA A 32 -0.38 -4.02 2.75
N ASN A 33 0.52 -4.34 1.81
CA ASN A 33 1.12 -3.32 0.96
C ASN A 33 0.16 -2.76 -0.09
N ILE A 34 -0.66 -3.61 -0.73
CA ILE A 34 -1.65 -3.14 -1.72
C ILE A 34 -2.74 -2.31 -1.07
N SER A 35 -3.25 -2.71 0.10
CA SER A 35 -4.27 -1.95 0.83
C SER A 35 -3.79 -0.55 1.17
N SER A 36 -2.55 -0.43 1.69
CA SER A 36 -1.95 0.88 1.98
C SER A 36 -1.74 1.72 0.72
N THR A 37 -1.32 1.10 -0.38
CA THR A 37 -1.11 1.80 -1.65
C THR A 37 -2.41 2.35 -2.20
N LEU A 38 -3.46 1.52 -2.28
CA LEU A 38 -4.78 1.93 -2.74
C LEU A 38 -5.34 3.07 -1.88
N TYR A 39 -5.19 2.99 -0.56
CA TYR A 39 -5.68 4.03 0.34
C TYR A 39 -4.96 5.37 0.14
N ASN A 40 -3.65 5.33 -0.09
CA ASN A 40 -2.85 6.54 -0.32
C ASN A 40 -3.10 7.16 -1.70
N GLU A 41 -3.31 6.36 -2.73
CA GLU A 41 -3.61 6.84 -4.09
C GLU A 41 -5.02 7.40 -4.21
N ALA A 42 -5.95 6.89 -3.40
CA ALA A 42 -7.35 7.27 -3.40
C ALA A 42 -7.61 8.74 -3.04
N SER A 43 -6.62 9.46 -2.50
CA SER A 43 -6.75 10.86 -2.07
C SER A 43 -7.98 11.10 -1.16
N LEU A 44 -8.35 10.09 -0.38
CA LEU A 44 -9.49 10.15 0.53
C LEU A 44 -9.21 11.12 1.66
N TYR A 45 -10.25 11.84 2.06
CA TYR A 45 -10.18 12.62 3.28
C TYR A 45 -9.96 11.67 4.46
N ASN A 46 -8.89 11.91 5.21
CA ASN A 46 -8.48 11.13 6.39
C ASN A 46 -8.95 11.76 7.71
N GLN A 47 -9.75 12.82 7.63
CA GLN A 47 -10.40 13.45 8.78
C GLN A 47 -11.45 12.51 9.39
N PHE A 48 -11.58 12.52 10.72
CA PHE A 48 -12.59 11.74 11.46
C PHE A 48 -12.60 10.23 11.19
N ASN A 49 -11.41 9.60 11.14
CA ASN A 49 -11.20 8.17 10.81
C ASN A 49 -11.36 7.80 9.32
N GLY A 50 -11.65 8.76 8.46
CA GLY A 50 -11.63 8.60 7.01
C GLY A 50 -12.90 8.02 6.38
N GLU A 51 -12.95 8.09 5.05
CA GLU A 51 -14.11 7.69 4.24
C GLU A 51 -14.03 6.21 3.82
N TYR A 52 -14.60 5.34 4.64
CA TYR A 52 -14.57 3.89 4.42
C TYR A 52 -15.39 3.44 3.20
N LEU A 53 -16.49 4.12 2.89
CA LEU A 53 -17.36 3.78 1.76
C LEU A 53 -16.67 4.03 0.42
N GLU A 54 -16.00 5.18 0.28
CA GLU A 54 -15.25 5.49 -0.93
C GLU A 54 -14.06 4.52 -1.11
N TYR A 55 -13.41 4.13 -0.01
CA TYR A 55 -12.36 3.13 -0.04
C TYR A 55 -12.87 1.75 -0.51
N GLU A 56 -14.04 1.32 -0.02
CA GLU A 56 -14.67 0.06 -0.44
C GLU A 56 -14.90 0.02 -1.96
N VAL A 57 -15.45 1.09 -2.54
CA VAL A 57 -15.68 1.20 -3.98
C VAL A 57 -14.37 1.08 -4.78
N LEU A 58 -13.28 1.64 -4.26
CA LEU A 58 -11.97 1.55 -4.91
C LEU A 58 -11.38 0.15 -4.86
N VAL A 59 -11.51 -0.53 -3.72
CA VAL A 59 -11.09 -1.93 -3.58
C VAL A 59 -11.92 -2.83 -4.51
N GLU A 60 -13.24 -2.62 -4.56
CA GLU A 60 -14.11 -3.39 -5.46
C GLU A 60 -13.71 -3.18 -6.93
N LYS A 61 -13.49 -1.94 -7.36
CA LYS A 61 -13.02 -1.62 -8.71
C LYS A 61 -11.69 -2.31 -9.04
N TYR A 62 -10.75 -2.34 -8.10
CA TYR A 62 -9.49 -3.04 -8.25
C TYR A 62 -9.69 -4.55 -8.46
N LEU A 63 -10.49 -5.19 -7.60
CA LEU A 63 -10.79 -6.62 -7.70
C LEU A 63 -11.54 -6.98 -9.00
N LEU A 64 -12.48 -6.14 -9.42
CA LEU A 64 -13.20 -6.30 -10.69
C LEU A 64 -12.25 -6.24 -11.88
N ASN A 65 -11.23 -5.37 -11.85
CA ASN A 65 -10.25 -5.30 -12.92
C ASN A 65 -9.37 -6.56 -12.99
N LEU A 66 -8.96 -7.11 -11.84
CA LEU A 66 -8.25 -8.40 -11.81
C LEU A 66 -9.10 -9.53 -12.40
N ARG A 67 -10.40 -9.57 -12.05
CA ARG A 67 -11.35 -10.55 -12.58
C ARG A 67 -11.55 -10.41 -14.09
N LYS A 68 -11.67 -9.17 -14.61
CA LYS A 68 -11.80 -8.92 -16.06
C LYS A 68 -10.59 -9.43 -16.86
N CYS A 69 -9.41 -9.46 -16.23
CA CYS A 69 -8.19 -10.01 -16.82
C CYS A 69 -8.02 -11.51 -16.54
N GLU A 70 -9.01 -12.19 -15.96
CA GLU A 70 -8.92 -13.59 -15.54
C GLU A 70 -7.71 -13.90 -14.64
N VAL A 71 -7.24 -12.90 -13.88
CA VAL A 71 -6.18 -13.12 -12.92
C VAL A 71 -6.76 -13.85 -11.71
N ASP A 72 -6.04 -14.84 -11.19
CA ASP A 72 -6.36 -15.56 -9.95
C ASP A 72 -5.45 -15.04 -8.82
N PRO A 73 -5.86 -13.97 -8.09
CA PRO A 73 -5.03 -13.35 -7.08
C PRO A 73 -5.10 -14.10 -5.75
N ILE A 74 -3.93 -14.34 -5.15
CA ILE A 74 -3.79 -14.84 -3.78
C ILE A 74 -3.25 -13.69 -2.93
N PHE A 75 -4.12 -13.13 -2.09
CA PHE A 75 -3.72 -12.07 -1.15
C PHE A 75 -3.11 -12.68 0.10
N VAL A 76 -1.88 -12.28 0.41
CA VAL A 76 -1.16 -12.69 1.61
C VAL A 76 -1.16 -11.52 2.58
N PHE A 77 -1.82 -11.70 3.72
CA PHE A 77 -1.80 -10.73 4.80
C PHE A 77 -0.82 -11.17 5.88
N ASP A 78 -0.02 -10.22 6.35
CA ASP A 78 0.86 -10.45 7.48
C ASP A 78 0.06 -10.84 8.72
N GLY A 79 0.54 -11.87 9.41
CA GLY A 79 -0.01 -12.29 10.70
C GLY A 79 0.46 -11.42 11.85
N LEU A 80 0.17 -11.88 13.07
CA LEU A 80 0.63 -11.24 14.30
C LEU A 80 2.16 -11.14 14.30
N HIS A 81 2.65 -9.95 14.63
CA HIS A 81 4.06 -9.72 14.84
C HIS A 81 4.46 -10.12 16.24
N GLU A 82 5.68 -10.65 16.40
CA GLU A 82 6.29 -10.81 17.71
C GLU A 82 6.26 -9.48 18.48
N VAL A 83 6.00 -9.56 19.79
CA VAL A 83 5.76 -8.39 20.66
C VAL A 83 6.92 -7.39 20.59
N SER A 84 8.16 -7.87 20.45
CA SER A 84 9.37 -7.05 20.28
C SER A 84 9.29 -6.15 19.03
N VAL A 85 8.95 -6.73 17.88
CA VAL A 85 8.83 -6.04 16.59
C VAL A 85 7.64 -5.07 16.60
N PHE A 86 6.54 -5.45 17.25
CA PHE A 86 5.36 -4.58 17.39
C PHE A 86 5.68 -3.31 18.18
N GLN A 87 6.42 -3.42 19.29
CA GLN A 87 6.79 -2.27 20.12
C GLN A 87 7.72 -1.29 19.38
N GLU A 88 8.67 -1.79 18.59
CA GLU A 88 9.52 -0.94 17.76
C GLU A 88 8.72 -0.23 16.67
N LYS A 89 7.82 -0.94 15.97
CA LYS A 89 6.92 -0.33 14.98
C LYS A 89 6.01 0.72 15.61
N LYS A 90 5.49 0.48 16.81
CA LYS A 90 4.68 1.45 17.56
C LYS A 90 5.47 2.73 17.88
N LYS A 91 6.73 2.61 18.32
CA LYS A 91 7.62 3.76 18.57
C LYS A 91 7.91 4.56 17.29
N LEU A 92 8.16 3.88 16.17
CA LEU A 92 8.40 4.51 14.88
C LEU A 92 7.15 5.25 14.35
N ASN A 93 5.98 4.62 14.45
CA ASN A 93 4.72 5.23 14.05
C ASN A 93 4.35 6.43 14.92
N PHE A 94 4.60 6.35 16.24
CA PHE A 94 4.39 7.48 17.14
C PHE A 94 5.28 8.67 16.76
N LYS A 95 6.58 8.45 16.51
CA LYS A 95 7.48 9.51 16.03
C LYS A 95 7.01 10.13 14.71
N ARG A 96 6.55 9.32 13.75
CA ARG A 96 5.98 9.84 12.49
C ARG A 96 4.74 10.71 12.71
N PHE A 97 3.87 10.30 13.62
CA PHE A 97 2.67 11.06 13.97
C PHE A 97 3.02 12.43 14.57
N THR A 98 4.01 12.49 15.48
CA THR A 98 4.49 13.74 16.08
C THR A 98 5.05 14.70 15.02
N VAL A 99 5.91 14.20 14.13
CA VAL A 99 6.51 15.02 13.05
C VAL A 99 5.43 15.54 12.09
N GLN A 100 4.43 14.73 11.77
CA GLN A 100 3.33 15.15 10.90
C GLN A 100 2.45 16.22 11.56
N SER A 101 2.21 16.12 12.87
CA SER A 101 1.49 17.17 13.62
C SER A 101 2.27 18.49 13.73
N GLU A 102 3.59 18.44 13.90
CA GLU A 102 4.44 19.63 13.92
C GLU A 102 4.49 20.32 12.55
N CYS A 103 4.52 19.54 11.47
CA CYS A 103 4.51 20.06 10.10
C CYS A 103 3.18 20.79 9.78
N LEU A 104 2.05 20.24 10.25
CA LEU A 104 0.73 20.88 10.13
C LEU A 104 0.62 22.19 10.92
N LEU A 105 1.26 22.29 12.09
CA LEU A 105 1.31 23.51 12.90
C LEU A 105 2.22 24.60 12.31
N SER A 106 3.23 24.22 11.50
CA SER A 106 4.13 25.17 10.83
C SER A 106 3.57 25.78 9.53
N CYS A 107 2.42 25.28 9.05
CA CYS A 107 1.73 25.78 7.86
C CYS A 107 0.61 26.81 8.17
N VAL A 108 0.54 27.32 9.40
CA VAL A 108 -0.37 28.40 9.82
C VAL A 108 0.41 29.67 10.10
#